data_AF-A0A5Q4TEK5-F1
#
_entry.id   AF-A0A5Q4TEK5-F1
#
_cell.length_a   1.000
_cell.length_b   1.000
_cell.length_c   1.000
_cell.angle_alpha   90.00
_cell.angle_beta   90.00
_cell.angle_gamma   90.00
#
_symmetry.space_group_name_H-M   'P 1'
#
loop_
_entity.id
_entity.type
_entity.pdbx_description
1 polymer ?
#
loop_
_entity_poly.entity_id
_entity_poly.type
_entity_poly.pdbx_seq_one_letter_code
_entity_poly.pdbx_strand_id
1 'polypeptide(L)'
;MRRFRALMEGISSRCEERRPGHFDVQVPVERLGIGSGQEEGERLLPDPLLGGLPDPGLAALVGFDPRRDHPHRPFDVYLMGPGVGDEDVFEAEHADTPEVPAVLGFTPTHAVNVSAACNRAVDHVATALLTAAVMDVIGGVAWAELRAEQVPLVGLPGLVGLTDEEWPDALGSAVFLRAWAAQPGFRLVK
;
A
#
# COMPACT_ATOMS: atom_id res chain seq x y z
N MET A 1 4.93 -18.09 -2.38
CA MET A 1 3.53 -18.21 -2.89
C MET A 1 2.50 -18.75 -1.90
N ARG A 2 2.55 -20.01 -1.44
CA ARG A 2 1.49 -20.58 -0.56
C ARG A 2 1.19 -19.74 0.69
N ARG A 3 2.23 -19.26 1.39
CA ARG A 3 2.08 -18.44 2.59
C ARG A 3 1.44 -17.07 2.32
N PHE A 4 1.80 -16.44 1.22
CA PHE A 4 1.21 -15.17 0.77
C PHE A 4 -0.28 -15.31 0.51
N ARG A 5 -0.70 -16.35 -0.24
CA ARG A 5 -2.11 -16.63 -0.48
C ARG A 5 -2.88 -16.88 0.82
N ALA A 6 -2.32 -17.69 1.72
CA ALA A 6 -2.92 -17.95 3.02
C ALA A 6 -3.08 -16.67 3.87
N LEU A 7 -2.13 -15.73 3.78
CA LEU A 7 -2.27 -14.40 4.39
C LEU A 7 -3.43 -13.63 3.75
N MET A 8 -3.47 -13.51 2.42
CA MET A 8 -4.52 -12.77 1.71
C MET A 8 -5.91 -13.32 2.04
N GLU A 9 -6.08 -14.64 2.03
CA GLU A 9 -7.33 -15.31 2.40
C GLU A 9 -7.69 -15.11 3.88
N GLY A 10 -6.71 -15.17 4.78
CA GLY A 10 -6.94 -15.05 6.22
C GLY A 10 -7.26 -13.62 6.68
N ILE A 11 -6.61 -12.62 6.07
CA ILE A 11 -6.78 -11.23 6.46
C ILE A 11 -7.99 -10.58 5.81
N SER A 12 -8.46 -11.08 4.66
CA SER A 12 -9.52 -10.46 3.88
C SER A 12 -10.91 -11.05 4.20
N SER A 13 -11.96 -10.23 4.14
CA SER A 13 -13.36 -10.69 4.16
C SER A 13 -13.81 -11.18 2.78
N ARG A 14 -13.15 -10.69 1.72
CA ARG A 14 -13.24 -11.18 0.34
C ARG A 14 -11.84 -11.19 -0.26
N CYS A 15 -11.49 -12.26 -0.94
CA CYS A 15 -10.22 -12.39 -1.66
C CYS A 15 -10.49 -13.09 -2.98
N GLU A 16 -10.23 -12.40 -4.08
CA GLU A 16 -10.40 -12.92 -5.44
C GLU A 16 -9.11 -12.74 -6.21
N GLU A 17 -8.52 -13.84 -6.69
CA GLU A 17 -7.38 -13.76 -7.59
C GLU A 17 -7.88 -13.68 -9.03
N ARG A 18 -7.78 -12.51 -9.65
CA ARG A 18 -8.32 -12.26 -10.99
C ARG A 18 -7.47 -12.88 -12.09
N ARG A 19 -6.16 -12.93 -11.86
CA ARG A 19 -5.14 -13.61 -12.66
C ARG A 19 -3.97 -13.99 -11.75
N PRO A 20 -3.08 -14.92 -12.14
CA PRO A 20 -1.97 -15.35 -11.27
C PRO A 20 -1.24 -14.15 -10.66
N GLY A 21 -1.14 -14.09 -9.34
CA GLY A 21 -0.44 -13.00 -8.64
C GLY A 21 -1.25 -11.71 -8.44
N HIS A 22 -2.43 -11.55 -9.03
CA HIS A 22 -3.27 -10.35 -8.92
C HIS A 22 -4.50 -10.61 -8.04
N PHE A 23 -4.56 -9.97 -6.88
CA PHE A 23 -5.58 -10.18 -5.86
C PHE A 23 -6.40 -8.90 -5.63
N ASP A 24 -7.71 -9.01 -5.85
CA ASP A 24 -8.71 -8.05 -5.39
C ASP A 24 -9.19 -8.50 -4.00
N VAL A 25 -8.87 -7.70 -2.98
CA VAL A 25 -9.14 -8.06 -1.59
C VAL A 25 -9.92 -6.97 -0.86
N GLN A 26 -10.81 -7.39 0.04
CA GLN A 26 -11.48 -6.50 0.99
C GLN A 26 -10.97 -6.81 2.38
N VAL A 27 -10.31 -5.85 3.02
CA VAL A 27 -9.68 -6.06 4.34
C VAL A 27 -10.44 -5.26 5.40
N PRO A 28 -11.00 -5.93 6.44
CA PRO A 28 -11.45 -5.24 7.64
C PRO A 28 -10.26 -4.58 8.35
N VAL A 29 -10.36 -3.28 8.62
CA VAL A 29 -9.25 -2.49 9.20
C VAL A 29 -8.84 -3.00 10.59
N GLU A 30 -9.75 -3.65 11.32
CA GLU A 30 -9.51 -4.23 12.62
C GLU A 30 -8.54 -5.41 12.55
N ARG A 31 -8.53 -6.14 11.43
CA ARG A 31 -7.57 -7.24 11.20
C ARG A 31 -6.15 -6.74 10.94
N LEU A 32 -6.00 -5.45 10.64
CA LEU A 32 -4.72 -4.76 10.56
C LEU A 32 -4.35 -4.09 11.91
N GLY A 33 -5.19 -4.21 12.93
CA GLY A 33 -4.96 -3.59 14.24
C GLY A 33 -5.36 -2.10 14.30
N ILE A 34 -6.11 -1.60 13.32
CA ILE A 34 -6.65 -0.22 13.34
C ILE A 34 -7.95 -0.23 14.14
N GLY A 35 -8.02 0.57 15.20
CA GLY A 35 -9.22 0.71 16.01
C GLY A 35 -10.27 1.61 15.35
N SER A 36 -11.55 1.28 15.53
CA SER A 36 -12.71 2.03 15.00
C SER A 36 -12.85 3.48 15.51
N GLY A 37 -12.00 3.91 16.45
CA GLY A 37 -12.01 5.25 17.07
C GLY A 37 -10.97 6.24 16.51
N GLN A 38 -10.15 5.83 15.54
CA GLN A 38 -9.12 6.71 14.96
C GLN A 38 -9.68 7.69 13.91
N GLU A 39 -11.00 7.68 13.68
CA GLU A 39 -11.72 8.54 12.73
C GLU A 39 -12.16 9.90 13.32
N GLU A 40 -12.11 10.08 14.65
CA GLU A 40 -12.51 11.34 15.31
C GLU A 40 -11.37 12.37 15.35
N GLY A 41 -10.90 12.80 14.17
CA GLY A 41 -9.87 13.84 14.05
C GLY A 41 -10.16 14.94 13.03
N GLU A 42 -11.00 14.67 12.03
CA GLU A 42 -11.31 15.64 10.98
C GLU A 42 -12.78 16.06 11.11
N ARG A 43 -13.03 17.08 11.94
CA ARG A 43 -14.18 17.97 11.71
C ARG A 43 -13.96 18.64 10.36
N LEU A 44 -14.47 18.01 9.30
CA LEU A 44 -14.55 18.55 7.96
C LEU A 44 -15.26 19.90 8.01
N LEU A 45 -14.47 20.97 7.87
CA LEU A 45 -14.97 22.21 7.30
C LEU A 45 -15.55 21.87 5.93
N PRO A 46 -16.69 22.47 5.51
CA PRO A 46 -17.27 22.18 4.22
C PRO A 46 -16.38 22.77 3.12
N ASP A 47 -15.80 21.92 2.27
CA ASP A 47 -15.19 22.35 1.01
C ASP A 47 -16.31 22.60 -0.02
N PRO A 48 -16.52 23.85 -0.48
CA PRO A 48 -17.20 24.07 -1.74
C PRO A 48 -16.18 23.88 -2.88
N LEU A 49 -16.69 23.56 -4.07
CA LEU A 49 -15.99 23.62 -5.37
C LEU A 49 -15.34 22.32 -5.88
N LEU A 50 -16.17 21.32 -6.17
CA LEU A 50 -16.04 20.56 -7.42
C LEU A 50 -17.42 19.99 -7.80
N GLY A 51 -18.10 20.73 -8.66
CA GLY A 51 -19.29 20.27 -9.35
C GLY A 51 -18.93 19.14 -10.31
N GLY A 52 -19.22 17.92 -9.89
CA GLY A 52 -19.14 16.72 -10.70
C GLY A 52 -19.83 15.60 -9.96
N LEU A 53 -21.12 15.41 -10.21
CA LEU A 53 -21.80 14.18 -9.78
C LEU A 53 -21.11 13.00 -10.50
N PRO A 54 -20.62 11.97 -9.78
CA PRO A 54 -20.09 10.79 -10.43
C PRO A 54 -21.23 10.04 -11.13
N ASP A 55 -20.95 9.55 -12.33
CA ASP A 55 -21.88 8.74 -13.12
C ASP A 55 -22.19 7.43 -12.35
N PRO A 56 -23.44 7.21 -11.90
CA PRO A 56 -23.81 5.99 -11.19
C PRO A 56 -23.62 4.72 -12.02
N GLY A 57 -23.47 4.83 -13.35
CA GLY A 57 -23.15 3.71 -14.23
C GLY A 57 -21.73 3.15 -14.03
N LEU A 58 -20.76 3.97 -13.63
CA LEU A 58 -19.37 3.52 -13.45
C LEU A 58 -19.20 2.75 -12.13
N ALA A 59 -19.88 3.16 -11.07
CA ALA A 59 -19.90 2.44 -9.79
C ALA A 59 -20.52 1.04 -9.92
N ALA A 60 -21.48 0.86 -10.83
CA ALA A 60 -22.10 -0.44 -11.13
C ALA A 60 -21.19 -1.37 -11.95
N LEU A 61 -20.32 -0.82 -12.80
CA LEU A 61 -19.35 -1.58 -13.60
C LEU A 61 -18.11 -1.99 -12.79
N VAL A 62 -17.74 -1.21 -11.77
CA VAL A 62 -16.57 -1.45 -10.91
C VAL A 62 -16.95 -2.03 -9.54
N GLY A 63 -18.25 -2.09 -9.22
CA GLY A 63 -18.78 -2.64 -7.96
C GLY A 63 -18.41 -1.86 -6.70
N PHE A 64 -17.88 -0.64 -6.84
CA PHE A 64 -17.28 0.12 -5.76
C PHE A 64 -17.90 1.52 -5.63
N ASP A 65 -18.34 1.87 -4.41
CA ASP A 65 -18.79 3.21 -4.03
C ASP A 65 -17.72 3.87 -3.12
N PRO A 66 -16.98 4.89 -3.60
CA PRO A 66 -15.89 5.53 -2.86
C PRO A 66 -16.35 6.34 -1.64
N ARG A 67 -17.66 6.51 -1.45
CA ARG A 67 -18.23 7.32 -0.35
C ARG A 67 -18.75 6.51 0.81
N ARG A 68 -18.79 5.18 0.72
CA ARG A 68 -19.24 4.35 1.84
C ARG A 68 -18.14 4.25 2.89
N ASP A 69 -18.51 4.56 4.12
CA ASP A 69 -17.83 4.03 5.31
C ASP A 69 -18.03 2.52 5.33
N HIS A 70 -17.30 1.81 4.46
CA HIS A 70 -17.24 0.37 4.50
C HIS A 70 -16.23 -0.03 5.58
N PRO A 71 -16.61 -0.92 6.53
CA PRO A 71 -15.67 -1.46 7.50
C PRO A 71 -14.55 -2.28 6.82
N HIS A 72 -14.76 -2.63 5.55
CA HIS A 72 -13.80 -3.31 4.70
C HIS A 72 -13.24 -2.35 3.65
N ARG A 73 -11.92 -2.21 3.60
CA ARG A 73 -11.27 -1.37 2.60
C ARG A 73 -10.86 -2.24 1.41
N PRO A 74 -11.18 -1.84 0.18
CA PRO A 74 -10.73 -2.55 -1.02
C PRO A 74 -9.26 -2.24 -1.31
N PHE A 75 -8.50 -3.31 -1.56
CA PHE A 75 -7.13 -3.25 -2.02
C PHE A 75 -6.97 -4.04 -3.30
N ASP A 76 -6.04 -3.54 -4.10
CA ASP A 76 -5.45 -4.25 -5.20
C ASP A 76 -4.03 -4.66 -4.82
N VAL A 77 -3.74 -5.96 -4.88
CA VAL A 77 -2.46 -6.51 -4.47
C VAL A 77 -1.85 -7.35 -5.59
N TYR A 78 -0.68 -6.95 -6.05
CA TYR A 78 0.01 -7.56 -7.18
C TYR A 78 1.32 -8.17 -6.72
N LEU A 79 1.48 -9.48 -6.89
CA LEU A 79 2.76 -10.16 -6.77
C LEU A 79 3.28 -10.44 -8.18
N MET A 80 4.49 -9.96 -8.45
CA MET A 80 5.13 -10.00 -9.76
C MET A 80 6.59 -10.45 -9.64
N GLY A 81 7.08 -11.15 -10.66
CA GLY A 81 8.44 -11.67 -10.74
C GLY A 81 8.49 -13.00 -11.51
N PRO A 82 9.67 -13.62 -11.62
CA PRO A 82 9.84 -14.83 -12.42
C PRO A 82 8.87 -15.96 -12.06
N GLY A 83 8.03 -16.34 -13.02
CA GLY A 83 7.05 -17.42 -12.84
C GLY A 83 5.82 -17.08 -11.99
N VAL A 84 5.56 -15.79 -11.69
CA VAL A 84 4.33 -15.32 -11.05
C VAL A 84 3.93 -13.93 -11.50
N GLY A 85 2.66 -13.75 -11.85
CA GLY A 85 2.13 -12.43 -12.19
C GLY A 85 2.73 -11.83 -13.45
N ASP A 86 2.82 -10.50 -13.44
CA ASP A 86 3.24 -9.71 -14.60
C ASP A 86 4.77 -9.56 -14.61
N GLU A 87 5.48 -10.58 -15.10
CA GLU A 87 6.95 -10.65 -15.17
C GLU A 87 7.54 -9.50 -16.00
N ASP A 88 6.94 -9.17 -17.15
CA ASP A 88 7.37 -8.06 -18.01
C ASP A 88 7.30 -6.70 -17.29
N VAL A 89 6.32 -6.51 -16.41
CA VAL A 89 6.17 -5.28 -15.61
C VAL A 89 7.25 -5.22 -14.55
N PHE A 90 7.49 -6.33 -13.85
CA PHE A 90 8.58 -6.43 -12.89
C PHE A 90 9.93 -6.09 -13.52
N GLU A 91 10.24 -6.65 -14.69
CA GLU A 91 11.49 -6.37 -15.40
C GLU A 91 11.62 -4.89 -15.81
N ALA A 92 10.54 -4.30 -16.32
CA ALA A 92 10.53 -2.90 -16.72
C ALA A 92 10.76 -1.95 -15.54
N GLU A 93 10.01 -2.11 -14.44
CA GLU A 93 10.13 -1.24 -13.25
C GLU A 93 11.54 -1.30 -12.61
N HIS A 94 12.16 -2.48 -12.61
CA HIS A 94 13.50 -2.66 -12.03
C HIS A 94 14.63 -2.21 -12.96
N ALA A 95 14.38 -2.13 -14.27
CA ALA A 95 15.35 -1.57 -15.22
C ALA A 95 15.49 -0.06 -15.07
N ASP A 96 14.41 0.63 -14.68
CA ASP A 96 14.36 2.09 -14.54
C ASP A 96 14.94 2.58 -13.19
N THR A 97 15.27 1.68 -12.26
CA THR A 97 15.73 2.01 -10.88
C THR A 97 17.00 1.26 -10.44
N PRO A 98 18.12 1.44 -11.16
CA PRO A 98 19.37 0.70 -10.91
C PRO A 98 20.05 1.00 -9.56
N GLU A 99 19.69 2.11 -8.91
CA GLU A 99 20.19 2.54 -7.60
C GLU A 99 19.57 1.76 -6.43
N VAL A 100 18.34 1.26 -6.58
CA VAL A 100 17.64 0.50 -5.52
C VAL A 100 18.45 -0.73 -5.09
N PRO A 101 18.96 -1.61 -5.98
CA PRO A 101 19.82 -2.73 -5.58
C PRO A 101 21.08 -2.31 -4.82
N ALA A 102 21.65 -1.15 -5.14
CA ALA A 102 22.85 -0.65 -4.48
C ALA A 102 22.55 -0.25 -3.02
N VAL A 103 21.40 0.38 -2.77
CA VAL A 103 20.96 0.72 -1.40
C VAL A 103 20.57 -0.52 -0.61
N LEU A 104 19.90 -1.49 -1.26
CA LEU A 104 19.47 -2.74 -0.62
C LEU A 104 20.64 -3.69 -0.31
N GLY A 105 21.71 -3.64 -1.09
CA GLY A 105 22.81 -4.62 -1.04
C GLY A 105 22.43 -5.99 -1.63
N PHE A 106 21.29 -6.09 -2.31
CA PHE A 106 20.84 -7.27 -3.05
C PHE A 106 19.90 -6.86 -4.19
N THR A 107 19.77 -7.74 -5.19
CA THR A 107 18.82 -7.53 -6.30
C THR A 107 17.47 -8.17 -5.93
N PRO A 108 16.36 -7.41 -5.91
CA PRO A 108 15.02 -7.98 -5.77
C PRO A 108 14.77 -9.01 -6.88
N THR A 109 14.11 -10.11 -6.54
CA THR A 109 13.69 -11.13 -7.53
C THR A 109 12.19 -11.10 -7.77
N HIS A 110 11.43 -10.46 -6.89
CA HIS A 110 9.98 -10.35 -6.95
C HIS A 110 9.60 -9.03 -6.30
N ALA A 111 8.47 -8.46 -6.70
CA ALA A 111 7.86 -7.30 -6.07
C ALA A 111 6.42 -7.59 -5.67
N VAL A 112 5.98 -6.91 -4.61
CA VAL A 112 4.56 -6.87 -4.23
C VAL A 112 4.11 -5.43 -4.18
N ASN A 113 3.19 -5.06 -5.06
CA ASN A 113 2.47 -3.79 -4.96
C ASN A 113 1.20 -3.96 -4.13
N VAL A 114 0.96 -3.04 -3.20
CA VAL A 114 -0.25 -2.98 -2.36
C VAL A 114 -0.84 -1.60 -2.53
N SER A 115 -2.02 -1.51 -3.15
CA SER A 115 -2.68 -0.25 -3.43
C SER A 115 -4.10 -0.26 -2.88
N ALA A 116 -4.45 0.72 -2.05
CA ALA A 116 -5.85 0.94 -1.68
C ALA A 116 -6.61 1.54 -2.87
N ALA A 117 -7.83 1.10 -3.14
CA ALA A 117 -8.69 1.73 -4.15
C ALA A 117 -9.32 3.07 -3.64
N CYS A 118 -8.97 3.47 -2.43
CA CYS A 118 -9.43 4.66 -1.72
C CYS A 118 -8.24 5.53 -1.29
N ASN A 119 -8.47 6.80 -0.90
CA ASN A 119 -7.41 7.77 -0.58
C ASN A 119 -7.68 8.61 0.68
N ARG A 120 -8.36 8.04 1.68
CA ARG A 120 -8.55 8.66 3.01
C ARG A 120 -7.35 8.34 3.90
N ALA A 121 -7.19 9.07 5.01
CA ALA A 121 -6.11 8.84 5.97
C ALA A 121 -6.00 7.37 6.41
N VAL A 122 -7.14 6.73 6.71
CA VAL A 122 -7.21 5.30 7.07
C VAL A 122 -6.70 4.38 5.96
N ASP A 123 -6.85 4.73 4.69
CA ASP A 123 -6.39 3.92 3.56
C ASP A 123 -4.87 3.90 3.49
N HIS A 124 -4.23 5.05 3.69
CA HIS A 124 -2.77 5.10 3.72
C HIS A 124 -2.24 4.22 4.86
N VAL A 125 -2.79 4.38 6.07
CA VAL A 125 -2.42 3.55 7.25
C VAL A 125 -2.64 2.07 6.93
N ALA A 126 -3.81 1.71 6.40
CA ALA A 126 -4.15 0.33 6.11
C ALA A 126 -3.26 -0.26 5.01
N THR A 127 -2.90 0.50 3.97
CA THR A 127 -1.90 0.09 2.96
C THR A 127 -0.56 -0.22 3.62
N ALA A 128 -0.02 0.69 4.44
CA ALA A 128 1.26 0.46 5.11
C ALA A 128 1.25 -0.76 6.03
N LEU A 129 0.16 -0.97 6.78
CA LEU A 129 0.02 -2.12 7.68
C LEU A 129 -0.19 -3.44 6.92
N LEU A 130 -0.92 -3.42 5.80
CA LEU A 130 -1.08 -4.58 4.94
C LEU A 130 0.25 -4.96 4.27
N THR A 131 1.01 -3.98 3.78
CA THR A 131 2.37 -4.20 3.26
C THR A 131 3.28 -4.78 4.33
N ALA A 132 3.26 -4.23 5.55
CA ALA A 132 4.04 -4.77 6.68
C ALA A 132 3.64 -6.23 7.01
N ALA A 133 2.34 -6.57 6.96
CA ALA A 133 1.87 -7.93 7.17
C ALA A 133 2.32 -8.90 6.06
N VAL A 134 2.35 -8.44 4.80
CA VAL A 134 2.93 -9.19 3.68
C VAL A 134 4.41 -9.47 3.95
N MET A 135 5.17 -8.44 4.33
CA MET A 135 6.61 -8.56 4.61
C MET A 135 6.90 -9.53 5.76
N ASP A 136 6.07 -9.59 6.80
CA ASP A 136 6.26 -10.57 7.88
C ASP A 136 6.14 -12.03 7.40
N VAL A 137 5.45 -12.27 6.28
CA VAL A 137 5.18 -13.61 5.75
C VAL A 137 6.19 -14.04 4.68
N ILE A 138 6.57 -13.11 3.80
CA ILE A 138 7.44 -13.41 2.65
C ILE A 138 8.80 -12.70 2.68
N GLY A 139 9.05 -11.83 3.66
CA GLY A 139 10.23 -10.98 3.72
C GLY A 139 10.14 -9.80 2.75
N GLY A 140 11.30 -9.20 2.47
CA GLY A 140 11.43 -8.08 1.53
C GLY A 140 11.70 -6.75 2.22
N VAL A 141 11.78 -5.72 1.39
CA VAL A 141 11.98 -4.32 1.79
C VAL A 141 10.86 -3.52 1.14
N ALA A 142 10.19 -2.69 1.92
CA ALA A 142 9.20 -1.76 1.42
C ALA A 142 9.92 -0.64 0.68
N TRP A 143 9.41 -0.32 -0.50
CA TRP A 143 9.77 0.86 -1.25
C TRP A 143 8.57 1.78 -1.25
N ALA A 144 8.74 2.98 -0.71
CA ALA A 144 7.69 3.98 -0.64
C ALA A 144 8.21 5.36 -1.04
N GLU A 145 7.59 5.94 -2.06
CA GLU A 145 7.82 7.31 -2.48
C GLU A 145 7.50 8.30 -1.34
N LEU A 146 8.33 9.33 -1.22
CA LEU A 146 8.15 10.40 -0.26
C LEU A 146 7.74 11.70 -0.93
N ARG A 147 6.87 12.47 -0.27
CA ARG A 147 6.68 13.87 -0.60
C ARG A 147 7.85 14.72 -0.07
N ALA A 148 8.10 15.87 -0.68
CA ALA A 148 9.14 16.80 -0.25
C ALA A 148 9.01 17.20 1.23
N GLU A 149 7.78 17.27 1.76
CA GLU A 149 7.49 17.56 3.17
C GLU A 149 7.67 16.36 4.12
N GLN A 150 7.84 15.15 3.59
CA GLN A 150 7.98 13.90 4.36
C GLN A 150 9.43 13.49 4.61
N VAL A 151 10.39 14.38 4.36
CA VAL A 151 11.81 14.18 4.66
C VAL A 151 12.15 13.93 6.16
N PRO A 152 11.32 14.25 7.19
CA PRO A 152 11.64 13.92 8.58
C PRO A 152 11.59 12.42 8.97
N LEU A 153 11.61 11.48 8.03
CA LEU A 153 11.61 10.04 8.33
C LEU A 153 12.95 9.50 8.82
N VAL A 154 14.02 10.30 8.65
CA VAL A 154 15.36 9.99 9.14
C VAL A 154 15.30 9.80 10.66
N GLY A 155 15.46 8.55 11.10
CA GLY A 155 15.43 8.17 12.52
C GLY A 155 14.29 7.22 12.91
N LEU A 156 13.35 6.92 12.01
CA LEU A 156 12.36 5.86 12.27
C LEU A 156 13.02 4.48 12.31
N PRO A 157 12.65 3.62 13.28
CA PRO A 157 13.23 2.29 13.40
C PRO A 157 12.92 1.45 12.17
N GLY A 158 13.95 0.76 11.67
CA GLY A 158 13.82 -0.16 10.54
C GLY A 158 13.89 0.49 9.16
N LEU A 159 14.20 1.79 9.06
CA LEU A 159 14.61 2.44 7.81
C LEU A 159 15.92 1.81 7.33
N VAL A 160 15.99 1.43 6.06
CA VAL A 160 17.17 0.82 5.41
C VAL A 160 17.98 1.91 4.70
N GLY A 161 17.31 2.77 3.95
CA GLY A 161 17.96 3.83 3.20
C GLY A 161 16.98 4.76 2.53
N LEU A 162 17.52 5.82 1.94
CA LEU A 162 16.79 6.74 1.06
C LEU A 162 17.46 6.70 -0.32
N THR A 163 16.67 6.79 -1.38
CA THR A 163 17.19 7.10 -2.72
C THR A 163 17.38 8.62 -2.82
N ASP A 164 18.47 9.06 -3.46
CA ASP A 164 18.83 10.48 -3.58
C ASP A 164 18.44 11.03 -4.96
N GLU A 165 17.16 10.89 -5.31
CA GLU A 165 16.59 11.33 -6.58
C GLU A 165 15.77 12.63 -6.44
N GLU A 166 15.28 13.17 -7.56
CA GLU A 166 14.39 14.34 -7.59
C GLU A 166 13.13 14.13 -6.72
N TRP A 167 12.72 12.86 -6.57
CA TRP A 167 11.67 12.40 -5.68
C TRP A 167 12.25 11.30 -4.77
N PRO A 168 12.60 11.61 -3.50
CA PRO A 168 13.27 10.64 -2.66
C PRO A 168 12.33 9.50 -2.26
N ASP A 169 12.82 8.27 -2.33
CA ASP A 169 12.13 7.09 -1.81
C ASP A 169 12.68 6.67 -0.47
N ALA A 170 11.80 6.16 0.39
CA ALA A 170 12.20 5.41 1.58
C ALA A 170 12.20 3.91 1.30
N LEU A 171 13.34 3.28 1.59
CA LEU A 171 13.48 1.83 1.67
C LEU A 171 13.47 1.41 3.13
N GLY A 172 12.58 0.48 3.52
CA GLY A 172 12.41 0.14 4.93
C GLY A 172 11.82 -1.23 5.20
N SER A 173 11.94 -1.68 6.44
CA SER A 173 11.35 -2.94 6.92
C SER A 173 9.87 -2.81 7.31
N ALA A 174 9.24 -3.92 7.68
CA ALA A 174 7.89 -3.92 8.25
C ALA A 174 7.81 -3.08 9.55
N VAL A 175 8.91 -3.01 10.32
CA VAL A 175 9.02 -2.15 11.51
C VAL A 175 8.95 -0.68 11.11
N PHE A 176 9.61 -0.31 10.02
CA PHE A 176 9.57 1.05 9.49
C PHE A 176 8.17 1.46 9.07
N LEU A 177 7.47 0.63 8.29
CA LEU A 177 6.10 0.93 7.87
C LEU A 177 5.16 1.14 9.05
N ARG A 178 5.27 0.30 10.09
CA ARG A 178 4.47 0.47 11.32
C ARG A 178 4.84 1.73 12.09
N ALA A 179 6.13 2.04 12.22
CA ALA A 179 6.60 3.23 12.91
C ALA A 179 6.21 4.52 12.17
N TRP A 180 6.21 4.49 10.84
CA TRP A 180 5.78 5.60 10.00
C TRP A 180 4.27 5.77 10.01
N ALA A 181 3.50 4.69 9.90
CA ALA A 181 2.04 4.70 9.98
C ALA A 181 1.51 5.22 11.34
N ALA A 182 2.30 5.10 12.41
CA ALA A 182 1.98 5.63 13.72
C ALA A 182 2.24 7.14 13.87
N GLN A 183 2.91 7.79 12.90
CA GLN A 183 3.17 9.23 12.97
C GLN A 183 1.90 10.04 12.68
N PRO A 184 1.67 11.16 13.41
CA PRO A 184 0.60 12.09 13.07
C PRO A 184 0.73 12.60 11.63
N GLY A 185 -0.38 12.63 10.89
CA GLY A 185 -0.39 13.10 9.50
C GLY A 185 0.25 12.13 8.50
N PHE A 186 0.49 10.87 8.89
CA PHE A 186 0.98 9.84 7.98
C PHE A 186 0.16 9.77 6.68
N ARG A 187 0.87 9.71 5.56
CA ARG A 187 0.29 9.58 4.23
C ARG A 187 1.28 8.93 3.28
N LEU A 188 0.81 8.07 2.40
CA LEU A 188 1.60 7.60 1.26
C LEU A 188 1.39 8.52 0.06
N VAL A 189 2.36 8.57 -0.85
CA VAL A 189 2.15 9.12 -2.19
C VAL A 189 1.13 8.24 -2.93
N LYS A 190 0.38 8.84 -3.86
CA LYS A 190 -0.63 8.17 -4.68
C LYS A 190 -0.21 8.26 -6.14
#